data_AF-A0A9N8RS23-F1
#
_entry.id   AF-A0A9N8RS23-F1
#
_cell.length_a   1.000
_cell.length_b   1.000
_cell.length_c   1.000
_cell.angle_alpha   90.00
_cell.angle_beta   90.00
_cell.angle_gamma   90.00
#
_symmetry.space_group_name_H-M   'P 1'
#
loop_
_entity.id
_entity.type
_entity.pdbx_description
1 polymer ?
#
loop_
_entity_poly.entity_id
_entity_poly.type
_entity_poly.pdbx_seq_one_letter_code
_entity_poly.pdbx_strand_id
1 'polypeptide(L)'
;MTNLALFDLDHTLIPTDSDHEWGRFMVKHGMVDAENFARENDRFFADYKTGRLDIHAYLIAMLTPLSKYSRAQLAAFHQQYMHEVIKPAIVPAALELVRVHRDAGDLCCMVTATNEFITAPIAEVFGVDKLIACEAETVDGHPHSDYTGRPTGTPSYKEGKIVRTEAWLTSLGKTWSDFERSYFYSDSHNDIPLLEKVTDPIATNPDDTLRAHAQAKGWRILELFQPT
;
A
#
# COMPACT_ATOMS: atom_id res chain seq x y z
N MET A 1 -12.27 -24.78 1.94
CA MET A 1 -10.96 -24.61 1.25
C MET A 1 -10.31 -23.34 1.81
N THR A 2 -9.06 -23.00 1.45
CA THR A 2 -8.43 -21.76 1.93
C THR A 2 -9.01 -20.55 1.15
N ASN A 3 -9.26 -19.42 1.81
CA ASN A 3 -9.62 -18.18 1.11
C ASN A 3 -8.37 -17.31 0.86
N LEU A 4 -8.51 -16.32 -0.01
CA LEU A 4 -7.53 -15.27 -0.24
C LEU A 4 -8.04 -13.96 0.36
N ALA A 5 -7.25 -13.31 1.21
CA ALA A 5 -7.60 -12.01 1.78
C ALA A 5 -6.56 -10.97 1.36
N LEU A 6 -6.98 -10.03 0.52
CA LEU A 6 -6.16 -8.91 0.05
C LEU A 6 -6.54 -7.64 0.82
N PHE A 7 -5.56 -6.84 1.19
CA PHE A 7 -5.77 -5.59 1.91
C PHE A 7 -4.98 -4.46 1.25
N ASP A 8 -5.66 -3.39 0.85
CA ASP A 8 -4.97 -2.13 0.67
C ASP A 8 -4.50 -1.57 2.02
N LEU A 9 -3.57 -0.61 2.02
CA LEU A 9 -2.96 -0.11 3.24
C LEU A 9 -3.48 1.28 3.62
N ASP A 10 -3.13 2.27 2.81
CA ASP A 10 -3.32 3.68 3.06
C ASP A 10 -4.81 4.01 3.06
N HIS A 11 -5.31 4.71 4.07
CA HIS A 11 -6.76 4.96 4.30
C HIS A 11 -7.67 3.72 4.43
N THR A 12 -7.14 2.51 4.23
CA THR A 12 -7.85 1.23 4.39
C THR A 12 -7.57 0.61 5.76
N LEU A 13 -6.32 0.20 6.02
CA LEU A 13 -5.89 -0.40 7.29
C LEU A 13 -5.32 0.63 8.27
N ILE A 14 -4.87 1.79 7.78
CA ILE A 14 -4.39 2.90 8.59
C ILE A 14 -5.14 4.19 8.21
N PRO A 15 -5.46 5.07 9.18
CA PRO A 15 -6.25 6.30 8.95
C PRO A 15 -5.42 7.45 8.36
N THR A 16 -4.39 7.12 7.57
CA THR A 16 -3.47 8.08 6.96
C THR A 16 -2.90 7.51 5.67
N ASP A 17 -2.31 8.37 4.86
CA ASP A 17 -1.46 7.99 3.72
C ASP A 17 -0.01 7.88 4.21
N SER A 18 0.54 6.67 4.21
CA SER A 18 1.90 6.39 4.71
C SER A 18 3.00 6.92 3.80
N ASP A 19 2.75 7.17 2.53
CA ASP A 19 3.75 7.74 1.62
C ASP A 19 3.79 9.26 1.75
N HIS A 20 2.61 9.90 1.80
CA HIS A 20 2.47 11.33 2.02
C HIS A 20 3.07 11.76 3.36
N GLU A 21 2.81 10.99 4.42
CA GLU A 21 3.40 11.21 5.73
C GLU A 21 4.90 10.90 5.77
N TRP A 22 5.39 9.93 4.98
CA TRP A 22 6.83 9.75 4.81
C TRP A 22 7.47 10.96 4.12
N GLY A 23 6.82 11.54 3.11
CA GLY A 23 7.25 12.78 2.48
C GLY A 23 7.35 13.94 3.48
N ARG A 24 6.35 14.11 4.36
CA ARG A 24 6.38 15.09 5.46
C ARG A 24 7.49 14.79 6.47
N PHE A 25 7.70 13.52 6.80
CA PHE A 25 8.77 13.08 7.69
C PHE A 25 10.15 13.44 7.12
N MET A 26 10.37 13.19 5.83
CA MET A 26 11.63 13.56 5.14
C MET A 26 11.88 15.06 5.20
N VAL A 27 10.84 15.89 4.96
CA VAL A 27 10.94 17.35 5.08
C VAL A 27 11.27 17.78 6.50
N LYS A 28 10.55 17.25 7.50
CA LYS A 28 10.76 17.55 8.94
C LYS A 28 12.20 17.26 9.39
N HIS A 29 12.81 16.21 8.87
CA HIS A 29 14.17 15.77 9.23
C HIS A 29 15.26 16.30 8.31
N GLY A 30 14.94 17.22 7.39
CA GLY A 30 15.92 17.83 6.49
C GLY A 30 16.52 16.84 5.48
N MET A 31 15.83 15.76 5.17
CA MET A 31 16.31 14.73 4.24
C MET A 31 16.23 15.20 2.77
N VAL A 32 15.38 16.19 2.50
CA VAL A 32 15.05 16.73 1.19
C VAL A 32 14.93 18.26 1.26
N ASP A 33 14.91 18.92 0.10
CA ASP A 33 14.60 20.34 0.02
C ASP A 33 13.14 20.58 0.45
N ALA A 34 12.95 21.28 1.57
CA ALA A 34 11.67 21.34 2.25
C ALA A 34 10.54 21.92 1.38
N GLU A 35 10.79 23.04 0.71
CA GLU A 35 9.75 23.76 -0.03
C GLU A 35 9.33 23.03 -1.30
N ASN A 36 10.30 22.65 -2.15
CA ASN A 36 9.95 21.97 -3.40
C ASN A 36 9.40 20.57 -3.15
N PHE A 37 9.96 19.83 -2.18
CA PHE A 37 9.50 18.48 -1.91
C PHE A 37 8.10 18.47 -1.30
N ALA A 38 7.80 19.35 -0.33
CA ALA A 38 6.47 19.44 0.25
C ALA A 38 5.40 19.75 -0.81
N ARG A 39 5.69 20.71 -1.71
CA ARG A 39 4.77 21.06 -2.80
C ARG A 39 4.52 19.89 -3.76
N GLU A 40 5.57 19.17 -4.16
CA GLU A 40 5.42 18.01 -5.05
C GLU A 40 4.70 16.86 -4.36
N ASN A 41 4.98 16.60 -3.07
CA ASN A 41 4.29 15.60 -2.27
C ASN A 41 2.79 15.87 -2.18
N ASP A 42 2.39 17.11 -1.89
CA ASP A 42 0.98 17.52 -1.85
C ASP A 42 0.31 17.44 -3.23
N ARG A 43 1.04 17.79 -4.30
CA ARG A 43 0.55 17.68 -5.69
C ARG A 43 0.26 16.23 -6.05
N PHE A 44 1.20 15.30 -5.80
CA PHE A 44 1.00 13.88 -6.09
C PHE A 44 -0.13 13.29 -5.27
N PHE A 45 -0.24 13.63 -3.99
CA PHE A 45 -1.37 13.19 -3.16
C PHE A 45 -2.72 13.69 -3.72
N ALA A 46 -2.80 14.93 -4.19
CA ALA A 46 -3.99 15.44 -4.86
C ALA A 46 -4.29 14.73 -6.20
N ASP A 47 -3.26 14.44 -6.99
CA ASP A 47 -3.40 13.70 -8.26
C ASP A 47 -3.86 12.26 -8.02
N TYR A 48 -3.39 11.60 -6.96
CA TYR A 48 -3.86 10.28 -6.52
C TYR A 48 -5.36 10.29 -6.18
N LYS A 49 -5.79 11.23 -5.32
CA LYS A 49 -7.20 11.38 -4.91
C LYS A 49 -8.14 11.69 -6.07
N THR A 50 -7.64 12.30 -7.15
CA THR A 50 -8.43 12.58 -8.35
C THR A 50 -8.29 11.51 -9.44
N GLY A 51 -7.55 10.43 -9.17
CA GLY A 51 -7.32 9.32 -10.11
C GLY A 51 -6.44 9.67 -11.31
N ARG A 52 -5.77 10.83 -11.29
CA ARG A 52 -4.94 11.39 -12.38
C ARG A 52 -3.44 11.21 -12.17
N LEU A 53 -3.02 10.53 -11.10
CA LEU A 53 -1.62 10.32 -10.78
C LEU A 53 -0.84 9.68 -11.93
N ASP A 54 0.25 10.33 -12.35
CA ASP A 54 1.33 9.69 -13.08
C ASP A 54 2.18 8.88 -12.10
N ILE A 55 1.90 7.58 -12.05
CA ILE A 55 2.55 6.65 -11.12
C ILE A 55 4.07 6.60 -11.29
N HIS A 56 4.60 6.77 -12.50
CA HIS A 56 6.05 6.69 -12.73
C HIS A 56 6.75 7.96 -12.26
N ALA A 57 6.19 9.14 -12.59
CA ALA A 57 6.73 10.41 -12.12
C ALA A 57 6.70 10.50 -10.59
N TYR A 58 5.61 10.03 -9.98
CA TYR A 58 5.46 9.94 -8.53
C TYR A 58 6.50 9.01 -7.89
N LEU A 59 6.63 7.77 -8.37
CA LEU A 59 7.60 6.82 -7.81
C LEU A 59 9.04 7.35 -7.95
N ILE A 60 9.40 7.96 -9.08
CA ILE A 60 10.71 8.59 -9.23
C ILE A 60 10.92 9.67 -8.17
N ALA A 61 9.93 10.53 -7.94
CA ALA A 61 10.03 11.60 -6.95
C ALA A 61 10.19 11.06 -5.52
N MET A 62 9.43 10.04 -5.15
CA MET A 62 9.46 9.46 -3.80
C MET A 62 10.67 8.56 -3.54
N LEU A 63 11.19 7.89 -4.57
CA LEU A 63 12.33 6.98 -4.46
C LEU A 63 13.69 7.69 -4.61
N THR A 64 13.77 8.79 -5.36
CA THR A 64 15.03 9.54 -5.57
C THR A 64 15.74 9.92 -4.26
N PRO A 65 15.06 10.36 -3.20
CA PRO A 65 15.72 10.62 -1.92
C PRO A 65 16.44 9.40 -1.34
N LEU A 66 15.95 8.18 -1.57
CA LEU A 66 16.52 6.96 -1.01
C LEU A 66 17.93 6.67 -1.52
N SER A 67 18.29 7.09 -2.73
CA SER A 67 19.64 6.89 -3.29
C SER A 67 20.71 7.79 -2.67
N LYS A 68 20.32 8.76 -1.83
CA LYS A 68 21.24 9.70 -1.18
C LYS A 68 21.73 9.23 0.19
N TYR A 69 21.19 8.12 0.69
CA TYR A 69 21.45 7.61 2.04
C TYR A 69 21.86 6.15 1.99
N SER A 70 22.78 5.76 2.88
CA SER A 70 23.12 4.35 3.06
C SER A 70 21.93 3.56 3.61
N ARG A 71 21.90 2.25 3.37
CA ARG A 71 20.89 1.34 3.95
C ARG A 71 20.73 1.47 5.47
N ALA A 72 21.83 1.69 6.19
CA ALA A 72 21.81 1.85 7.64
C ALA A 72 21.13 3.15 8.08
N GLN A 73 21.38 4.26 7.38
CA GLN A 73 20.71 5.53 7.64
C GLN A 73 19.22 5.44 7.32
N LEU A 74 18.87 4.86 6.17
CA LEU A 74 17.48 4.63 5.78
C LEU A 74 16.74 3.76 6.80
N ALA A 75 17.35 2.68 7.28
CA ALA A 75 16.78 1.85 8.32
C ALA A 75 16.53 2.63 9.62
N ALA A 76 17.47 3.49 10.03
CA ALA A 76 17.30 4.33 11.22
C ALA A 76 16.15 5.34 11.04
N PHE A 77 16.07 6.02 9.89
CA PHE A 77 14.96 6.93 9.59
C PHE A 77 13.62 6.20 9.57
N HIS A 78 13.58 5.02 8.95
CA HIS A 78 12.36 4.23 8.86
C HIS A 78 11.90 3.72 10.24
N GLN A 79 12.82 3.28 11.09
CA GLN A 79 12.50 2.92 12.49
C GLN A 79 11.91 4.11 13.26
N GLN A 80 12.47 5.30 13.09
CA GLN A 80 11.96 6.52 13.71
C GLN A 80 10.57 6.88 13.16
N TYR A 81 10.37 6.79 11.85
CA TYR A 81 9.07 7.00 11.19
C TYR A 81 8.00 6.04 11.69
N MET A 82 8.34 4.75 11.80
CA MET A 82 7.45 3.74 12.35
C MET A 82 7.03 4.08 13.78
N HIS A 83 7.94 4.61 14.60
CA HIS A 83 7.64 4.99 15.99
C HIS A 83 6.81 6.27 16.10
N GLU A 84 7.16 7.33 15.36
CA GLU A 84 6.54 8.65 15.48
C GLU A 84 5.21 8.77 14.74
N VAL A 85 5.04 8.04 13.63
CA VAL A 85 3.93 8.26 12.69
C VAL A 85 3.05 7.01 12.57
N ILE A 86 3.63 5.88 12.14
CA ILE A 86 2.80 4.72 11.78
C ILE A 86 2.20 4.02 12.99
N LYS A 87 3.01 3.64 13.99
CA LYS A 87 2.51 2.90 15.16
C LYS A 87 1.39 3.65 15.91
N PRO A 88 1.47 4.98 16.13
CA PRO A 88 0.37 5.74 16.70
C PRO A 88 -0.90 5.77 15.84
N ALA A 89 -0.78 5.66 14.51
CA ALA A 89 -1.91 5.68 13.59
C ALA A 89 -2.64 4.33 13.50
N ILE A 90 -1.97 3.20 13.78
CA ILE A 90 -2.58 1.87 13.70
C ILE A 90 -3.71 1.74 14.72
N VAL A 91 -4.91 1.41 14.23
CA VAL A 91 -6.08 1.19 15.09
C VAL A 91 -6.29 -0.30 15.40
N PRO A 92 -6.73 -0.67 16.63
CA PRO A 92 -6.95 -2.07 16.99
C PRO A 92 -7.92 -2.82 16.07
N ALA A 93 -8.95 -2.12 15.55
CA ALA A 93 -9.93 -2.72 14.65
C ALA A 93 -9.31 -3.23 13.34
N ALA A 94 -8.29 -2.54 12.82
CA ALA A 94 -7.60 -2.94 11.59
C ALA A 94 -6.70 -4.15 11.81
N LEU A 95 -5.99 -4.20 12.95
CA LEU A 95 -5.23 -5.39 13.34
C LEU A 95 -6.15 -6.60 13.51
N GLU A 96 -7.31 -6.41 14.15
CA GLU A 96 -8.30 -7.45 14.35
C GLU A 96 -8.86 -7.97 13.02
N LEU A 97 -9.15 -7.09 12.06
CA LEU A 97 -9.61 -7.48 10.73
C LEU A 97 -8.65 -8.46 10.04
N VAL A 98 -7.36 -8.14 10.03
CA VAL A 98 -6.34 -9.03 9.42
C VAL A 98 -6.19 -10.30 10.25
N ARG A 99 -6.21 -10.21 11.59
CA ARG A 99 -6.10 -11.37 12.49
C ARG A 99 -7.22 -12.38 12.27
N VAL A 100 -8.46 -11.93 12.06
CA VAL A 100 -9.61 -12.83 11.79
C VAL A 100 -9.38 -13.70 10.55
N HIS A 101 -8.86 -13.11 9.47
CA HIS A 101 -8.51 -13.88 8.27
C HIS A 101 -7.37 -14.86 8.52
N ARG A 102 -6.32 -14.43 9.22
CA ARG A 102 -5.18 -15.28 9.57
C ARG A 102 -5.57 -16.47 10.44
N ASP A 103 -6.39 -16.24 11.47
CA ASP A 103 -6.86 -17.28 12.38
C ASP A 103 -7.82 -18.26 11.68
N ALA A 104 -8.49 -17.83 10.61
CA ALA A 104 -9.27 -18.69 9.73
C ALA A 104 -8.41 -19.52 8.76
N GLY A 105 -7.09 -19.28 8.70
CA GLY A 105 -6.17 -19.94 7.78
C GLY A 105 -6.21 -19.40 6.35
N ASP A 106 -6.72 -18.18 6.15
CA ASP A 106 -6.73 -17.51 4.85
C ASP A 106 -5.32 -17.05 4.46
N LEU A 107 -5.03 -17.10 3.16
CA LEU A 107 -3.80 -16.55 2.62
C LEU A 107 -3.91 -15.01 2.59
N CYS A 108 -3.13 -14.32 3.41
CA CYS A 108 -3.26 -12.88 3.63
C CYS A 108 -2.18 -12.10 2.88
N CYS A 109 -2.57 -11.09 2.11
CA CYS A 109 -1.64 -10.26 1.35
C CYS A 109 -1.99 -8.77 1.46
N MET A 110 -1.00 -7.94 1.74
CA MET A 110 -1.13 -6.49 1.59
C MET A 110 -0.78 -6.10 0.15
N VAL A 111 -1.63 -5.31 -0.51
CA VAL A 111 -1.48 -4.88 -1.91
C VAL A 111 -1.65 -3.37 -2.00
N THR A 112 -0.54 -2.63 -2.04
CA THR A 112 -0.49 -1.16 -1.92
C THR A 112 0.32 -0.52 -3.05
N ALA A 113 0.02 0.74 -3.39
CA ALA A 113 0.79 1.54 -4.33
C ALA A 113 2.01 2.20 -3.69
N THR A 114 2.02 2.34 -2.36
CA THR A 114 3.18 2.84 -1.62
C THR A 114 4.36 1.89 -1.79
N ASN A 115 5.57 2.43 -1.84
CA ASN A 115 6.78 1.63 -2.09
C ASN A 115 7.10 0.68 -0.93
N GLU A 116 7.81 -0.40 -1.24
CA GLU A 116 8.14 -1.49 -0.33
C GLU A 116 9.05 -1.07 0.81
N PHE A 117 9.91 -0.07 0.60
CA PHE A 117 10.77 0.46 1.66
C PHE A 117 9.93 1.03 2.81
N ILE A 118 8.86 1.77 2.50
CA ILE A 118 7.96 2.33 3.51
C ILE A 118 7.11 1.23 4.15
N THR A 119 6.61 0.30 3.35
CA THR A 119 5.49 -0.57 3.76
C THR A 119 5.90 -1.92 4.33
N ALA A 120 7.12 -2.41 4.09
CA ALA A 120 7.55 -3.72 4.57
C ALA A 120 7.41 -3.87 6.11
N PRO A 121 7.91 -2.95 6.95
CA PRO A 121 7.71 -3.06 8.39
C PRO A 121 6.26 -2.83 8.85
N ILE A 122 5.42 -2.20 8.02
CA ILE A 122 3.98 -2.06 8.29
C ILE A 122 3.29 -3.41 8.09
N ALA A 123 3.59 -4.09 6.98
CA ALA A 123 3.10 -5.43 6.68
C ALA A 123 3.50 -6.45 7.78
N GLU A 124 4.71 -6.33 8.33
CA GLU A 124 5.16 -7.14 9.48
C GLU A 124 4.28 -6.93 10.73
N VAL A 125 3.85 -5.70 11.01
CA VAL A 125 2.97 -5.40 12.16
C VAL A 125 1.60 -6.04 11.98
N PHE A 126 1.04 -6.03 10.76
CA PHE A 126 -0.22 -6.71 10.45
C PHE A 126 -0.08 -8.24 10.34
N GLY A 127 1.15 -8.74 10.15
CA GLY A 127 1.46 -10.16 10.07
C GLY A 127 0.92 -10.85 8.82
N VAL A 128 0.79 -10.13 7.71
CA VAL A 128 0.38 -10.70 6.41
C VAL A 128 1.47 -11.63 5.85
N ASP A 129 1.08 -12.62 5.04
CA ASP A 129 2.02 -13.59 4.44
C ASP A 129 2.84 -12.98 3.30
N LYS A 130 2.28 -11.97 2.64
CA LYS A 130 2.90 -11.30 1.50
C LYS A 130 2.62 -9.80 1.51
N LEU A 131 3.63 -9.04 1.13
CA LEU A 131 3.49 -7.66 0.67
C LEU A 131 3.69 -7.59 -0.85
N ILE A 132 2.75 -6.95 -1.52
CA ILE A 132 2.83 -6.51 -2.91
C ILE A 132 2.77 -4.98 -2.91
N ALA A 133 3.94 -4.38 -3.05
CA ALA A 133 4.14 -2.93 -3.08
C ALA A 133 4.78 -2.51 -4.41
N CYS A 134 4.82 -1.21 -4.70
CA CYS A 134 5.75 -0.69 -5.71
C CYS A 134 7.18 -0.97 -5.26
N GLU A 135 8.08 -1.30 -6.19
CA GLU A 135 9.44 -1.76 -5.87
C GLU A 135 10.49 -0.72 -6.29
N ALA A 136 11.49 -0.51 -5.44
CA ALA A 136 12.65 0.33 -5.70
C ALA A 136 13.81 -0.50 -6.25
N GLU A 137 14.41 -0.01 -7.35
CA GLU A 137 15.58 -0.62 -7.95
C GLU A 137 16.80 -0.49 -7.04
N THR A 138 17.59 -1.57 -6.94
CA THR A 138 18.91 -1.56 -6.30
C THR A 138 20.03 -1.63 -7.33
N VAL A 139 21.21 -1.11 -7.00
CA VAL A 139 22.33 -0.90 -7.94
C VAL A 139 22.78 -2.14 -8.72
N ASP A 140 22.57 -3.33 -8.19
CA ASP A 140 22.96 -4.62 -8.76
C ASP A 140 21.81 -5.65 -8.76
N GLY A 141 20.59 -5.22 -8.43
CA GLY A 141 19.42 -6.09 -8.28
C GLY A 141 19.41 -6.94 -7.01
N HIS A 142 20.40 -6.82 -6.12
CA HIS A 142 20.41 -7.54 -4.85
C HIS A 142 19.55 -6.80 -3.79
N PRO A 143 18.73 -7.50 -2.97
CA PRO A 143 17.78 -6.85 -2.05
C PRO A 143 18.40 -5.95 -0.97
N HIS A 144 19.66 -6.20 -0.63
CA HIS A 144 20.38 -5.46 0.41
C HIS A 144 21.33 -4.38 -0.13
N SER A 145 21.41 -4.23 -1.44
CA SER A 145 22.24 -3.21 -2.06
C SER A 145 21.58 -1.83 -1.98
N ASP A 146 22.39 -0.79 -2.20
CA ASP A 146 21.91 0.58 -2.19
C ASP A 146 20.85 0.82 -3.27
N TYR A 147 19.89 1.68 -2.97
CA TYR A 147 18.84 2.05 -3.90
C TYR A 147 19.38 2.98 -5.00
N THR A 148 18.91 2.79 -6.23
CA THR A 148 19.22 3.71 -7.34
C THR A 148 18.35 4.97 -7.32
N GLY A 149 17.22 4.90 -6.61
CA GLY A 149 16.18 5.94 -6.58
C GLY A 149 15.20 5.86 -7.75
N ARG A 150 15.25 4.79 -8.55
CA ARG A 150 14.28 4.51 -9.61
C ARG A 150 13.33 3.38 -9.20
N PRO A 151 12.10 3.35 -9.72
CA PRO A 151 11.24 2.19 -9.59
C PRO A 151 11.71 1.03 -10.47
N THR A 152 11.34 -0.19 -10.12
CA THR A 152 11.50 -1.39 -10.96
C THR A 152 10.20 -2.19 -11.04
N GLY A 153 10.08 -3.03 -12.06
CA GLY A 153 8.93 -3.91 -12.28
C GLY A 153 7.63 -3.16 -12.60
N THR A 154 6.51 -3.86 -12.45
CA THR A 154 5.18 -3.31 -12.63
C THR A 154 4.70 -2.64 -11.34
N PRO A 155 4.35 -1.34 -11.34
CA PRO A 155 3.78 -0.68 -10.17
C PRO A 155 2.53 -1.38 -9.64
N SER A 156 2.40 -1.46 -8.32
CA SER A 156 1.23 -2.02 -7.65
C SER A 156 0.12 -0.95 -7.53
N TYR A 157 -0.34 -0.47 -8.68
CA TYR A 157 -1.31 0.63 -8.78
C TYR A 157 -2.35 0.34 -9.86
N LYS A 158 -3.64 0.56 -9.56
CA LYS A 158 -4.77 0.24 -10.44
C LYS A 158 -4.68 -1.20 -10.98
N GLU A 159 -4.72 -1.40 -12.30
CA GLU A 159 -4.63 -2.71 -12.95
C GLU A 159 -3.30 -3.43 -12.63
N GLY A 160 -2.24 -2.67 -12.30
CA GLY A 160 -0.97 -3.23 -11.86
C GLY A 160 -1.07 -4.06 -10.58
N LYS A 161 -2.02 -3.74 -9.67
CA LYS A 161 -2.31 -4.57 -8.49
C LYS A 161 -2.79 -5.97 -8.88
N ILE A 162 -3.61 -6.07 -9.93
CA ILE A 162 -4.10 -7.36 -10.46
C ILE A 162 -2.93 -8.16 -11.02
N VAL A 163 -2.14 -7.55 -11.91
CA VAL A 163 -0.98 -8.20 -12.56
C VAL A 163 -0.01 -8.74 -11.51
N ARG A 164 0.32 -7.92 -10.49
CA ARG A 164 1.26 -8.32 -9.43
C ARG A 164 0.68 -9.41 -8.52
N THR A 165 -0.62 -9.35 -8.21
CA THR A 165 -1.29 -10.41 -7.44
C THR A 165 -1.31 -11.73 -8.21
N GLU A 166 -1.65 -11.72 -9.49
CA GLU A 166 -1.65 -12.90 -10.35
C GLU A 166 -0.25 -13.51 -10.50
N ALA A 167 0.78 -12.67 -10.64
CA ALA A 167 2.16 -13.14 -10.68
C ALA A 167 2.58 -13.81 -9.37
N TRP A 168 2.20 -13.25 -8.22
CA TRP A 168 2.46 -13.86 -6.92
C TRP A 168 1.71 -15.18 -6.74
N LEU A 169 0.41 -15.24 -7.05
CA LEU A 169 -0.36 -16.49 -6.99
C LEU A 169 0.26 -17.57 -7.88
N THR A 170 0.67 -17.20 -9.10
CA THR A 170 1.36 -18.11 -10.03
C THR A 170 2.66 -18.65 -9.44
N SER A 171 3.43 -17.82 -8.72
CA SER A 171 4.66 -18.25 -8.04
C SER A 171 4.40 -19.29 -6.94
N LEU A 172 3.18 -19.35 -6.40
CA LEU A 172 2.72 -20.37 -5.45
C LEU A 172 2.10 -21.59 -6.14
N GLY A 173 2.08 -21.64 -7.48
CA GLY A 173 1.36 -22.64 -8.25
C GLY A 173 -0.16 -22.53 -8.10
N LYS A 174 -0.67 -21.32 -7.85
CA LYS A 174 -2.09 -21.02 -7.62
C LYS A 174 -2.63 -20.01 -8.64
N THR A 175 -3.94 -19.97 -8.72
CA THR A 175 -4.79 -19.06 -9.49
C THR A 175 -5.94 -18.58 -8.62
N TRP A 176 -6.71 -17.60 -9.09
CA TRP A 176 -7.92 -17.14 -8.37
C TRP A 176 -8.91 -18.26 -8.07
N SER A 177 -9.06 -19.25 -8.96
CA SER A 177 -9.99 -20.38 -8.81
C SER A 177 -9.58 -21.41 -7.76
N ASP A 178 -8.35 -21.34 -7.24
CA ASP A 178 -7.90 -22.25 -6.17
C ASP A 178 -8.40 -21.83 -4.78
N PHE A 179 -9.09 -20.69 -4.68
CA PHE A 179 -9.67 -20.16 -3.45
C PHE A 179 -11.20 -20.22 -3.50
N GLU A 180 -11.81 -20.59 -2.38
CA GLU A 180 -13.28 -20.64 -2.25
C GLU A 180 -13.88 -19.24 -2.26
N ARG A 181 -13.22 -18.32 -1.55
CA ARG A 181 -13.50 -16.89 -1.58
C ARG A 181 -12.22 -16.09 -1.73
N SER A 182 -12.34 -14.94 -2.36
CA SER A 182 -11.31 -13.92 -2.42
C SER A 182 -11.91 -12.60 -1.93
N TYR A 183 -11.22 -11.97 -0.98
CA TYR A 183 -11.60 -10.69 -0.39
C TYR A 183 -10.63 -9.63 -0.85
N PHE A 184 -11.12 -8.42 -1.06
CA PHE A 184 -10.26 -7.24 -1.15
C PHE A 184 -10.90 -6.08 -0.42
N TYR A 185 -10.14 -5.52 0.53
CA TYR A 185 -10.49 -4.34 1.30
C TYR A 185 -9.72 -3.15 0.73
N SER A 186 -10.44 -2.11 0.28
CA SER A 186 -9.82 -0.87 -0.20
C SER A 186 -10.77 0.33 -0.03
N ASP A 187 -10.21 1.53 0.15
CA ASP A 187 -10.92 2.80 0.27
C ASP A 187 -11.06 3.54 -1.08
N SER A 188 -10.23 3.20 -2.07
CA SER A 188 -9.99 4.06 -3.22
C SER A 188 -10.72 3.61 -4.48
N HIS A 189 -11.28 4.56 -5.23
CA HIS A 189 -11.80 4.29 -6.58
C HIS A 189 -10.74 3.78 -7.56
N ASN A 190 -9.45 4.07 -7.31
CA ASN A 190 -8.34 3.54 -8.11
C ASN A 190 -8.27 2.00 -8.07
N ASP A 191 -8.83 1.39 -7.03
CA ASP A 191 -8.79 -0.04 -6.77
C ASP A 191 -10.06 -0.79 -7.23
N ILE A 192 -11.04 -0.07 -7.82
CA ILE A 192 -12.23 -0.68 -8.42
C ILE A 192 -11.88 -1.87 -9.34
N PRO A 193 -10.86 -1.81 -10.22
CA PRO A 193 -10.53 -2.96 -11.07
C PRO A 193 -10.20 -4.24 -10.29
N LEU A 194 -9.49 -4.15 -9.16
CA LEU A 194 -9.18 -5.33 -8.33
C LEU A 194 -10.37 -5.72 -7.44
N LEU A 195 -11.18 -4.75 -6.98
CA LEU A 195 -12.44 -5.03 -6.28
C LEU A 195 -13.42 -5.79 -7.19
N GLU A 196 -13.53 -5.44 -8.47
CA GLU A 196 -14.38 -6.16 -9.44
C GLU A 196 -13.88 -7.57 -9.75
N LYS A 197 -12.62 -7.89 -9.45
CA LYS A 197 -11.99 -9.18 -9.74
C LYS A 197 -12.26 -10.24 -8.66
N VAL A 198 -12.35 -9.82 -7.40
CA VAL A 198 -12.53 -10.74 -6.26
C VAL A 198 -14.00 -11.15 -6.08
N THR A 199 -14.24 -12.26 -5.37
CA THR A 199 -15.62 -12.73 -5.11
C THR A 199 -16.34 -11.86 -4.09
N ASP A 200 -15.58 -11.26 -3.16
CA ASP A 200 -16.10 -10.51 -2.03
C ASP A 200 -15.39 -9.16 -1.91
N PRO A 201 -15.77 -8.16 -2.70
CA PRO A 201 -15.24 -6.80 -2.56
C PRO A 201 -15.82 -6.10 -1.32
N ILE A 202 -14.95 -5.44 -0.56
CA ILE A 202 -15.32 -4.63 0.61
C ILE A 202 -14.75 -3.21 0.45
N ALA A 203 -15.64 -2.26 0.20
CA ALA A 203 -15.32 -0.84 0.22
C ALA A 203 -15.08 -0.42 1.68
N THR A 204 -13.83 -0.15 2.04
CA THR A 204 -13.41 0.06 3.43
C THR A 204 -12.99 1.51 3.62
N ASN A 205 -13.69 2.26 4.47
CA ASN A 205 -13.58 3.72 4.59
C ASN A 205 -13.64 4.46 3.23
N PRO A 206 -14.56 4.10 2.31
CA PRO A 206 -14.42 4.45 0.91
C PRO A 206 -14.54 5.95 0.63
N ASP A 207 -13.75 6.43 -0.33
CA ASP A 207 -13.94 7.73 -0.98
C ASP A 207 -15.35 7.84 -1.61
N ASP A 208 -15.77 9.06 -1.94
CA ASP A 208 -17.14 9.30 -2.44
C ASP A 208 -17.44 8.52 -3.74
N THR A 209 -16.43 8.30 -4.58
CA THR A 209 -16.60 7.60 -5.86
C THR A 209 -16.75 6.10 -5.64
N LEU A 210 -15.88 5.50 -4.83
CA LEU A 210 -15.97 4.09 -4.47
C LEU A 210 -17.24 3.82 -3.65
N ARG A 211 -17.64 4.74 -2.76
CA ARG A 211 -18.88 4.63 -1.98
C ARG A 211 -20.10 4.56 -2.90
N ALA A 212 -20.20 5.47 -3.87
CA ALA A 212 -21.28 5.46 -4.84
C ALA A 212 -21.28 4.17 -5.69
N HIS A 213 -20.10 3.71 -6.12
CA HIS A 213 -19.95 2.46 -6.87
C HIS A 213 -20.39 1.24 -6.05
N ALA A 214 -19.92 1.14 -4.80
CA ALA A 214 -20.25 0.07 -3.88
C ALA A 214 -21.75 -0.01 -3.60
N GLN A 215 -22.41 1.14 -3.37
CA GLN A 215 -23.85 1.22 -3.21
C GLN A 215 -24.60 0.74 -4.46
N ALA A 216 -24.15 1.15 -5.66
CA ALA A 216 -24.78 0.73 -6.92
C ALA A 216 -24.63 -0.77 -7.20
N LYS A 217 -23.52 -1.39 -6.79
CA LYS A 217 -23.25 -2.83 -6.96
C LYS A 217 -23.72 -3.69 -5.79
N GLY A 218 -24.16 -3.09 -4.69
CA GLY A 218 -24.50 -3.79 -3.44
C GLY A 218 -23.29 -4.38 -2.72
N TRP A 219 -22.09 -3.82 -2.92
CA TRP A 219 -20.89 -4.23 -2.19
C TRP A 219 -20.98 -3.81 -0.73
N ARG A 220 -20.34 -4.61 0.14
CA ARG A 220 -20.25 -4.28 1.56
C ARG A 220 -19.42 -3.01 1.75
N ILE A 221 -19.93 -2.09 2.57
CA ILE A 221 -19.17 -0.94 3.06
C ILE A 221 -18.79 -1.22 4.52
N LEU A 222 -17.51 -1.02 4.85
CA LEU A 222 -16.95 -1.18 6.19
C LEU A 222 -16.30 0.15 6.62
N GLU A 223 -16.78 0.74 7.71
CA GLU A 223 -16.12 1.90 8.33
C GLU A 223 -15.28 1.38 9.51
N LEU A 224 -13.96 1.29 9.30
CA LEU A 224 -13.01 0.71 10.26
C LEU A 224 -12.54 1.73 11.29
N PHE A 225 -12.53 3.01 10.91
CA PHE A 225 -12.24 4.15 11.76
C PHE A 225 -13.05 5.36 11.28
N GLN A 226 -13.15 6.39 12.13
CA GLN A 226 -13.81 7.63 11.73
C GLN A 226 -12.96 8.37 10.69
N PRO A 227 -13.58 9.02 9.68
CA PRO A 227 -12.87 9.93 8.79
C PRO A 227 -12.17 11.03 9.60
N THR A 228 -10.92 11.31 9.27
CA THR A 228 -10.14 12.42 9.84
C THR A 228 -10.48 13.77 9.21
#